data_AF-A0A933GMY6-F1
#
_entry.id   AF-A0A933GMY6-F1
#
_cell.length_a   1.000
_cell.length_b   1.000
_cell.length_c   1.000
_cell.angle_alpha   90.00
_cell.angle_beta   90.00
_cell.angle_gamma   90.00
#
_symmetry.space_group_name_H-M   'P 1'
#
loop_
_entity.id
_entity.type
_entity.pdbx_description
1 polymer ?
#
loop_
_entity_poly.entity_id
_entity_poly.type
_entity_poly.pdbx_seq_one_letter_code
_entity_poly.pdbx_strand_id
1 'polypeptide(L)'
;MKVAPKSEAKRHWLMGIFILGFSFFLIISLRSYSPSDPPLTFMALQGKQFLNLGGPIGAFFSSSLVIFLGSSRYLFLAIFCCLAYQMFQKSRPRYFGASLLSSLVMVVIFSAAGSLIYFFFEEPKEAMHAGGLTGYYVTQFLLKWLSRGGASLLLLTLGIVFLKFSLKILPEIFLWTIEEGARWTWKFGLP
;
A
#
# COMPACT_ATOMS: atom_id res chain seq x y z
N MET A 1 -11.23 -23.69 -22.28
CA MET A 1 -11.28 -22.92 -21.01
C MET A 1 -11.62 -23.87 -19.88
N LYS A 2 -10.75 -24.05 -18.87
CA LYS A 2 -11.09 -24.83 -17.66
C LYS A 2 -11.93 -23.94 -16.74
N VAL A 3 -13.22 -24.25 -16.61
CA VAL A 3 -14.08 -23.60 -15.62
C VAL A 3 -13.54 -23.96 -14.24
N ALA A 4 -13.15 -22.97 -13.44
CA ALA A 4 -12.67 -23.22 -12.10
C ALA A 4 -13.75 -23.98 -11.29
N PRO A 5 -13.38 -25.01 -10.50
CA PRO A 5 -14.35 -25.74 -9.71
C PRO A 5 -15.07 -24.78 -8.75
N LYS A 6 -16.38 -24.99 -8.53
CA LYS A 6 -17.26 -24.08 -7.75
C LYS A 6 -16.68 -23.68 -6.38
N SER A 7 -15.86 -24.52 -5.75
CA SER A 7 -15.16 -24.26 -4.48
C SER A 7 -14.10 -23.16 -4.58
N GLU A 8 -13.34 -23.10 -5.67
CA GLU A 8 -12.30 -22.10 -5.92
C GLU A 8 -12.89 -20.71 -6.15
N ALA A 9 -14.01 -20.63 -6.89
CA ALA A 9 -14.74 -19.40 -7.10
C ALA A 9 -15.29 -18.82 -5.79
N LYS A 10 -15.85 -19.67 -4.91
CA LYS A 10 -16.32 -19.28 -3.58
C LYS A 10 -15.17 -18.77 -2.70
N ARG A 11 -14.00 -19.43 -2.72
CA ARG A 11 -12.82 -19.01 -1.95
C ARG A 11 -12.33 -17.62 -2.37
N HIS A 12 -12.20 -17.37 -3.67
CA HIS A 12 -11.74 -16.08 -4.17
C HIS A 12 -12.69 -14.94 -3.81
N TRP A 13 -14.00 -15.18 -3.88
CA TRP A 13 -15.00 -14.20 -3.50
C TRP A 13 -14.94 -13.83 -2.01
N LEU A 14 -14.81 -14.83 -1.12
CA LEU A 14 -14.63 -14.60 0.32
C LEU A 14 -13.33 -13.85 0.63
N MET A 15 -12.22 -14.20 -0.03
CA MET A 15 -10.96 -13.46 0.11
C MET A 15 -11.09 -12.02 -0.38
N GLY A 16 -11.83 -11.78 -1.47
CA GLY A 16 -12.09 -10.43 -1.97
C GLY A 16 -12.86 -9.57 -0.99
N ILE A 17 -13.94 -10.10 -0.40
CA ILE A 17 -14.69 -9.40 0.64
C ILE A 17 -13.81 -9.10 1.85
N PHE A 18 -13.01 -10.06 2.29
CA PHE A 18 -12.11 -9.88 3.43
C PHE A 18 -11.08 -8.77 3.15
N ILE A 19 -10.40 -8.80 2.01
CA ILE A 19 -9.40 -7.80 1.65
C ILE A 19 -10.04 -6.43 1.44
N LEU A 20 -11.25 -6.36 0.88
CA LEU A 20 -12.01 -5.13 0.74
C LEU A 20 -12.37 -4.53 2.10
N GLY A 21 -12.94 -5.35 3.00
CA GLY A 21 -13.26 -4.95 4.37
C GLY A 21 -12.02 -4.48 5.14
N PHE A 22 -10.90 -5.20 4.99
CA PHE A 22 -9.63 -4.80 5.58
C PHE A 22 -9.08 -3.49 4.99
N SER A 23 -9.26 -3.25 3.69
CA SER A 23 -8.87 -2.00 3.04
C SER A 23 -9.66 -0.81 3.58
N PHE A 24 -10.99 -0.96 3.74
CA PHE A 24 -11.82 0.07 4.39
C PHE A 24 -11.43 0.29 5.84
N PHE A 25 -11.17 -0.79 6.58
CA PHE A 25 -10.67 -0.70 7.94
C PHE A 25 -9.35 0.08 8.02
N LEU A 26 -8.40 -0.17 7.12
CA LEU A 26 -7.15 0.59 7.03
C LEU A 26 -7.39 2.06 6.66
N ILE A 27 -8.31 2.36 5.73
CA ILE A 27 -8.68 3.74 5.38
C ILE A 27 -9.16 4.49 6.63
N ILE A 28 -10.14 3.92 7.33
CA ILE A 28 -10.71 4.52 8.54
C ILE A 28 -9.64 4.69 9.61
N SER A 29 -8.82 3.65 9.83
CA SER A 29 -7.75 3.66 10.82
C SER A 29 -6.70 4.72 10.52
N LEU A 30 -6.25 4.86 9.26
CA LEU A 30 -5.25 5.86 8.85
C LEU A 30 -5.82 7.28 8.86
N ARG A 31 -7.10 7.46 8.51
CA ARG A 31 -7.78 8.76 8.56
C ARG A 31 -8.01 9.25 9.99
N SER A 32 -8.30 8.34 10.90
CA SER A 32 -8.51 8.63 12.33
C SER A 32 -7.26 8.37 13.18
N TYR A 33 -6.08 8.31 12.56
CA TYR A 33 -4.82 8.19 13.30
C TYR A 33 -4.64 9.39 14.24
N SER A 34 -4.38 9.09 15.53
CA SER A 34 -4.01 10.09 16.52
C SER A 34 -2.67 9.71 17.16
N PRO A 35 -1.68 10.61 17.20
CA PRO A 35 -0.46 10.40 17.98
C PRO A 35 -0.70 10.24 19.49
N SER A 36 -1.88 10.65 19.98
CA SER A 36 -2.29 10.48 21.38
C SER A 36 -2.79 9.07 21.70
N ASP A 37 -3.07 8.24 20.69
CA ASP A 37 -3.48 6.85 20.91
C ASP A 37 -2.28 6.01 21.40
N PRO A 38 -2.45 5.21 22.46
CA PRO A 38 -1.38 4.37 22.97
C PRO A 38 -1.03 3.25 21.97
N PRO A 39 0.28 2.97 21.72
CA PRO A 39 0.69 1.81 20.96
C PRO A 39 0.20 0.51 21.59
N LEU A 40 -0.03 -0.53 20.78
CA LEU A 40 -0.55 -1.85 21.21
C LEU A 40 0.28 -2.48 22.34
N THR A 41 1.58 -2.20 22.40
CA THR A 41 2.47 -2.65 23.48
C THR A 41 2.11 -2.09 24.87
N PHE A 42 1.33 -1.01 24.94
CA PHE A 42 0.83 -0.41 26.18
C PHE A 42 -0.62 -0.82 26.53
N MET A 43 -1.22 -1.80 25.83
CA MET A 43 -2.69 -1.86 25.66
C MET A 43 -3.61 -2.02 26.89
N ALA A 44 -3.17 -2.45 28.08
CA ALA A 44 -4.14 -2.95 29.06
C ALA A 44 -4.34 -2.11 30.33
N LEU A 45 -3.55 -1.06 30.58
CA LEU A 45 -3.34 -0.64 31.97
C LEU A 45 -4.26 0.44 32.56
N GLN A 46 -4.99 1.28 31.80
CA GLN A 46 -5.71 2.40 32.45
C GLN A 46 -6.98 2.94 31.74
N GLY A 47 -7.84 2.10 31.14
CA GLY A 47 -9.18 2.54 30.71
C GLY A 47 -9.24 3.76 29.77
N LYS A 48 -8.15 4.07 29.05
CA LYS A 48 -8.10 5.20 28.12
C LYS A 48 -8.93 4.89 26.87
N GLN A 49 -9.73 5.87 26.46
CA GLN A 49 -10.46 5.81 25.20
C GLN A 49 -9.50 6.01 24.01
N PHE A 50 -9.67 5.20 22.97
CA PHE A 50 -8.97 5.36 21.70
C PHE A 50 -9.73 6.36 20.83
N LEU A 51 -9.02 7.33 20.26
CA LEU A 51 -9.56 8.30 19.31
C LEU A 51 -9.69 7.69 17.91
N ASN A 52 -8.88 6.67 17.60
CA ASN A 52 -9.02 5.92 16.36
C ASN A 52 -10.39 5.25 16.24
N LEU A 53 -11.06 5.47 15.11
CA LEU A 53 -12.39 4.89 14.84
C LEU A 53 -12.35 3.37 14.64
N GLY A 54 -11.19 2.81 14.31
CA GLY A 54 -10.95 1.36 14.30
C GLY A 54 -10.65 0.78 15.69
N GLY A 55 -10.77 1.59 16.75
CA GLY A 55 -10.48 1.21 18.12
C GLY A 55 -9.01 0.85 18.35
N PRO A 56 -8.71 0.00 19.34
CA PRO A 56 -7.34 -0.39 19.69
C PRO A 56 -6.57 -0.99 18.50
N ILE A 57 -7.25 -1.84 17.71
CA ILE A 57 -6.66 -2.50 16.55
C ILE A 57 -6.35 -1.48 15.43
N GLY A 58 -7.26 -0.54 15.17
CA GLY A 58 -7.04 0.50 14.16
C GLY A 58 -5.91 1.46 14.53
N ALA A 59 -5.84 1.85 15.82
CA ALA A 59 -4.75 2.64 16.37
C ALA A 59 -3.39 1.94 16.17
N PHE A 60 -3.33 0.63 16.38
CA PHE A 60 -2.11 -0.14 16.14
C PHE A 60 -1.67 -0.18 14.69
N PHE A 61 -2.59 -0.54 13.77
CA PHE A 61 -2.24 -0.64 12.36
C PHE A 61 -1.82 0.72 11.80
N SER A 62 -2.57 1.77 12.11
CA SER A 62 -2.24 3.13 11.65
C SER A 62 -0.91 3.62 12.23
N SER A 63 -0.69 3.45 13.54
CA SER A 63 0.58 3.82 14.18
C SER A 63 1.76 3.05 13.59
N SER A 64 1.61 1.74 13.38
CA SER A 64 2.66 0.91 12.79
C SER A 64 3.01 1.39 11.38
N LEU A 65 2.00 1.66 10.54
CA LEU A 65 2.24 2.16 9.18
C LEU A 65 2.90 3.54 9.19
N VAL A 66 2.52 4.44 10.11
CA VAL A 66 3.19 5.75 10.27
C VAL A 66 4.64 5.58 10.69
N ILE A 67 4.92 4.74 11.70
CA ILE A 67 6.27 4.52 12.24
C ILE A 67 7.19 3.86 11.21
N PHE A 68 6.72 2.82 10.52
CA PHE A 68 7.57 2.06 9.60
C PHE A 68 7.68 2.71 8.22
N LEU A 69 6.58 3.24 7.69
CA LEU A 69 6.51 3.66 6.28
C LEU A 69 6.43 5.19 6.11
N GLY A 70 6.19 5.95 7.17
CA GLY A 70 6.08 7.41 7.10
C GLY A 70 5.01 7.83 6.09
N SER A 71 5.40 8.61 5.09
CA SER A 71 4.52 9.09 4.01
C SER A 71 4.06 7.99 3.04
N SER A 72 4.83 6.91 2.86
CA SER A 72 4.49 5.86 1.89
C SER A 72 3.38 4.92 2.36
N ARG A 73 2.86 5.10 3.58
CA ARG A 73 1.67 4.41 4.11
C ARG A 73 0.44 4.49 3.18
N TYR A 74 0.28 5.59 2.44
CA TYR A 74 -0.83 5.74 1.51
C TYR A 74 -0.64 4.92 0.22
N LEU A 75 0.60 4.71 -0.23
CA LEU A 75 0.88 3.78 -1.32
C LEU A 75 0.61 2.34 -0.89
N PHE A 76 1.01 1.98 0.33
CA PHE A 76 0.67 0.67 0.91
C PHE A 76 -0.85 0.45 0.97
N LEU A 77 -1.60 1.46 1.42
CA LEU A 77 -3.06 1.42 1.40
C LEU A 77 -3.64 1.25 -0.01
N ALA A 78 -3.11 1.99 -0.99
CA ALA A 78 -3.54 1.88 -2.38
C ALA A 78 -3.34 0.46 -2.95
N ILE A 79 -2.24 -0.21 -2.58
CA ILE A 79 -1.99 -1.61 -2.96
C ILE A 79 -3.10 -2.52 -2.43
N PHE A 80 -3.51 -2.37 -1.18
CA PHE A 80 -4.62 -3.16 -0.61
C PHE A 80 -5.94 -2.93 -1.33
N CYS A 81 -6.26 -1.68 -1.69
CA CYS A 81 -7.43 -1.37 -2.50
C CYS A 81 -7.37 -2.03 -3.89
N CYS A 82 -6.21 -1.99 -4.57
CA CYS A 82 -6.01 -2.67 -5.85
C CYS A 82 -6.15 -4.20 -5.71
N LEU A 83 -5.61 -4.77 -4.62
CA LEU A 83 -5.73 -6.21 -4.33
C LEU A 83 -7.18 -6.62 -4.09
N ALA A 84 -7.94 -5.83 -3.32
CA ALA A 84 -9.35 -6.06 -3.08
C ALA A 84 -10.12 -6.13 -4.42
N TYR A 85 -9.90 -5.13 -5.27
CA TYR A 85 -10.52 -5.07 -6.59
C TYR A 85 -10.15 -6.28 -7.46
N GLN A 86 -8.88 -6.69 -7.48
CA GLN A 86 -8.42 -7.85 -8.24
C GLN A 86 -9.06 -9.17 -7.84
N MET A 87 -9.47 -9.34 -6.58
CA MET A 87 -10.12 -10.59 -6.15
C MET A 87 -11.52 -10.77 -6.74
N PHE A 88 -12.17 -9.68 -7.20
CA PHE A 88 -13.46 -9.74 -7.87
C PHE A 88 -13.34 -9.95 -9.39
N GLN A 89 -12.13 -9.87 -9.94
CA GLN A 89 -11.91 -10.15 -11.34
C GLN A 89 -11.88 -11.65 -11.64
N LYS A 90 -12.48 -12.04 -12.77
CA LYS A 90 -12.56 -13.44 -13.21
C LYS A 90 -11.20 -14.02 -13.62
N SER A 91 -10.26 -13.16 -14.02
CA SER A 91 -8.91 -13.51 -14.44
C SER A 91 -7.88 -12.74 -13.64
N ARG A 92 -6.83 -13.43 -13.19
CA ARG A 92 -5.65 -12.77 -12.64
C ARG A 92 -4.74 -12.29 -13.77
N PRO A 93 -4.09 -11.13 -13.61
CA PRO A 93 -3.05 -10.70 -14.49
C PRO A 93 -1.97 -11.74 -14.66
N ARG A 94 -1.45 -11.83 -15.88
CA ARG A 94 -0.35 -12.75 -16.22
C ARG A 94 0.87 -12.55 -15.30
N TYR A 95 1.10 -11.31 -14.86
CA TYR A 95 2.25 -10.93 -14.03
C TYR A 95 1.87 -10.47 -12.63
N PHE A 96 0.70 -10.88 -12.11
CA PHE A 96 0.16 -10.38 -10.84
C PHE A 96 1.14 -10.41 -9.66
N GLY A 97 1.82 -11.54 -9.43
CA GLY A 97 2.78 -11.67 -8.33
C GLY A 97 3.98 -10.74 -8.46
N ALA A 98 4.52 -10.60 -9.69
CA ALA A 98 5.63 -9.69 -9.96
C ALA A 98 5.21 -8.22 -9.83
N SER A 99 4.00 -7.87 -10.28
CA SER A 99 3.44 -6.53 -10.13
C SER A 99 3.20 -6.19 -8.66
N LEU A 100 2.67 -7.14 -7.86
CA LEU A 100 2.47 -6.96 -6.43
C LEU A 100 3.81 -6.76 -5.70
N LEU A 101 4.80 -7.63 -5.95
CA LEU A 101 6.14 -7.49 -5.39
C LEU A 101 6.76 -6.13 -5.77
N SER A 102 6.63 -5.74 -7.03
CA SER A 102 7.11 -4.44 -7.50
C SER A 102 6.45 -3.28 -6.75
N SER A 103 5.13 -3.37 -6.49
CA SER A 103 4.42 -2.35 -5.72
C SER A 103 4.87 -2.29 -4.26
N LEU A 104 5.20 -3.43 -3.64
CA LEU A 104 5.78 -3.44 -2.30
C LEU A 104 7.18 -2.83 -2.29
N VAL A 105 8.01 -3.11 -3.30
CA VAL A 105 9.32 -2.45 -3.47
C VAL A 105 9.16 -0.95 -3.68
N MET A 106 8.13 -0.51 -4.41
CA MET A 106 7.82 0.91 -4.58
C MET A 106 7.51 1.61 -3.26
N VAL A 107 6.83 0.95 -2.31
CA VAL A 107 6.60 1.50 -0.96
C VAL A 107 7.93 1.78 -0.25
N VAL A 108 8.90 0.87 -0.37
CA VAL A 108 10.25 1.03 0.20
C VAL A 108 11.03 2.15 -0.50
N ILE A 109 10.97 2.22 -1.83
CA ILE A 109 11.64 3.28 -2.60
C ILE A 109 11.08 4.65 -2.25
N PHE A 110 9.76 4.80 -2.17
CA PHE A 110 9.12 6.07 -1.79
C PHE A 110 9.43 6.46 -0.34
N SER A 111 9.44 5.47 0.56
CA SER A 111 9.85 5.64 1.95
C SER A 111 11.29 6.15 2.05
N ALA A 112 12.24 5.52 1.34
CA ALA A 112 13.63 5.96 1.29
C ALA A 112 13.79 7.34 0.63
N ALA A 113 13.12 7.60 -0.49
CA ALA A 113 13.15 8.91 -1.14
C ALA A 113 12.64 10.02 -0.22
N GLY A 114 11.56 9.75 0.52
CA GLY A 114 11.02 10.67 1.54
C GLY A 114 12.04 11.01 2.62
N SER A 115 12.76 10.01 3.17
CA SER A 115 13.84 10.26 4.13
C SER A 115 15.02 11.01 3.50
N LEU A 116 15.44 10.63 2.30
CA LEU A 116 16.62 11.21 1.62
C LEU A 116 16.49 12.72 1.41
N ILE A 117 15.29 13.24 1.14
CA ILE A 117 15.03 14.68 1.02
C ILE A 117 15.51 15.43 2.27
N TYR A 118 15.20 14.93 3.47
CA TYR A 118 15.58 15.60 4.72
C TYR A 118 17.05 15.41 5.08
N PHE A 119 17.75 14.42 4.51
CA PHE A 119 19.21 14.34 4.60
C PHE A 119 19.92 15.42 3.77
N PHE A 120 19.27 15.98 2.73
CA PHE A 120 19.81 17.16 2.04
C PHE A 120 19.74 18.42 2.89
N PHE A 121 18.70 18.56 3.73
CA PHE A 121 18.48 19.69 4.62
C PHE A 121 19.12 19.53 6.01
N GLU A 122 19.82 18.41 6.26
CA GLU A 122 20.47 18.12 7.55
C GLU A 122 19.48 18.01 8.73
N GLU A 123 18.27 17.52 8.44
CA GLU A 123 17.18 17.34 9.41
C GLU A 123 16.88 15.84 9.63
N PRO A 124 17.77 15.08 10.31
CA PRO A 124 17.62 13.64 10.44
C PRO A 124 16.40 13.20 11.25
N LYS A 125 15.87 14.06 12.12
CA LYS A 125 14.62 13.80 12.86
C LYS A 125 13.41 13.76 11.92
N GLU A 126 13.34 14.72 11.00
CA GLU A 126 12.26 14.80 10.01
C GLU A 126 12.42 13.73 8.92
N ALA A 127 13.64 13.27 8.66
CA ALA A 127 13.88 12.13 7.77
C ALA A 127 13.15 10.86 8.25
N MET A 128 13.11 10.61 9.56
CA MET A 128 12.38 9.49 10.14
C MET A 128 10.87 9.70 10.09
N HIS A 129 10.35 10.92 10.25
CA HIS A 129 8.92 11.20 10.08
C HIS A 129 8.46 11.03 8.61
N ALA A 130 9.27 11.48 7.67
CA ALA A 130 8.94 11.48 6.25
C ALA A 130 8.96 10.09 5.63
N GLY A 131 9.99 9.29 5.91
CA GLY A 131 10.14 7.95 5.37
C GLY A 131 9.82 6.81 6.34
N GLY A 132 9.58 7.10 7.61
CA GLY A 132 9.50 6.06 8.64
C GLY A 132 10.85 5.38 8.90
N LEU A 133 10.84 4.36 9.75
CA LEU A 133 12.02 3.54 10.04
C LEU A 133 12.60 2.89 8.78
N THR A 134 11.74 2.37 7.90
CA THR A 134 12.18 1.70 6.67
C THR A 134 12.96 2.68 5.80
N GLY A 135 12.41 3.86 5.56
CA GLY A 135 13.02 4.87 4.70
C GLY A 135 14.31 5.41 5.28
N TYR A 136 14.31 5.64 6.60
CA TYR A 136 15.48 6.14 7.32
C TYR A 136 16.66 5.17 7.22
N TYR A 137 16.45 3.89 7.55
CA TYR A 137 17.53 2.90 7.52
C TYR A 137 18.00 2.57 6.10
N VAL A 138 17.09 2.49 5.13
CA VAL A 138 17.47 2.30 3.72
C VAL A 138 18.29 3.50 3.24
N THR A 139 17.89 4.72 3.56
CA THR A 139 18.62 5.93 3.18
C THR A 139 20.00 5.98 3.82
N GLN A 140 20.11 5.72 5.13
CA GLN A 140 21.39 5.63 5.84
C GLN A 140 22.31 4.58 5.20
N PHE A 141 21.75 3.41 4.85
CA PHE A 141 22.50 2.37 4.15
C PHE A 141 23.00 2.85 2.79
N LEU A 142 22.17 3.53 1.99
CA LEU A 142 22.60 4.09 0.70
C LEU A 142 23.69 5.14 0.87
N LEU A 143 23.53 6.05 1.83
CA LEU A 143 24.48 7.14 2.09
C LEU A 143 25.82 6.66 2.68
N LYS A 144 25.89 5.43 3.20
CA LYS A 144 27.15 4.79 3.58
C LYS A 144 28.05 4.51 2.36
N TRP A 145 27.45 4.24 1.20
CA TRP A 145 28.15 3.80 0.00
C TRP A 145 28.10 4.80 -1.15
N LEU A 146 27.12 5.71 -1.14
CA LEU A 146 26.83 6.64 -2.22
C LEU A 146 26.77 8.07 -1.69
N SER A 147 27.10 9.04 -2.55
CA SER A 147 26.77 10.44 -2.29
C SER A 147 25.26 10.65 -2.28
N ARG A 148 24.78 11.76 -1.69
CA ARG A 148 23.34 12.14 -1.71
C ARG A 148 22.79 12.16 -3.15
N GLY A 149 23.59 12.65 -4.11
CA GLY A 149 23.26 12.63 -5.53
C GLY A 149 23.21 11.22 -6.12
N GLY A 150 24.18 10.37 -5.81
CA GLY A 150 24.21 8.97 -6.27
C GLY A 150 23.03 8.14 -5.73
N ALA A 151 22.69 8.31 -4.45
CA ALA A 151 21.52 7.70 -3.84
C ALA A 151 20.21 8.16 -4.52
N SER A 152 20.11 9.45 -4.84
CA SER A 152 18.96 10.01 -5.56
C SER A 152 18.81 9.41 -6.95
N LEU A 153 19.89 9.34 -7.73
CA LEU A 153 19.89 8.73 -9.06
C LEU A 153 19.51 7.25 -9.01
N LEU A 154 20.02 6.50 -8.04
CA LEU A 154 19.68 5.10 -7.86
C LEU A 154 18.20 4.92 -7.52
N LEU A 155 17.68 5.66 -6.53
CA LEU A 155 16.27 5.59 -6.13
C LEU A 155 15.33 6.01 -7.27
N LEU A 156 15.68 7.04 -8.05
CA LEU A 156 14.91 7.45 -9.22
C LEU A 156 14.91 6.36 -10.31
N THR A 157 16.08 5.79 -10.62
CA THR A 157 16.21 4.75 -11.65
C THR A 157 15.41 3.51 -11.26
N LEU A 158 15.58 3.03 -10.03
CA LEU A 158 14.81 1.90 -9.51
C LEU A 158 13.32 2.25 -9.44
N GLY A 159 12.97 3.46 -9.03
CA GLY A 159 11.60 3.95 -8.98
C GLY A 159 10.92 3.86 -10.34
N ILE A 160 11.57 4.30 -11.42
CA ILE A 160 11.03 4.21 -12.78
C ILE A 160 10.85 2.75 -13.21
N VAL A 161 11.84 1.90 -12.95
CA VAL A 161 11.80 0.48 -13.30
C VAL A 161 10.64 -0.21 -12.58
N PHE A 162 10.55 -0.08 -11.26
CA PHE A 162 9.52 -0.74 -10.47
C PHE A 162 8.14 -0.13 -10.70
N LEU A 163 8.03 1.18 -10.94
CA LEU A 163 6.77 1.81 -11.33
C LEU A 163 6.20 1.15 -12.59
N LYS A 164 7.02 0.92 -13.63
CA LYS A 164 6.57 0.25 -14.85
C LYS A 164 5.99 -1.14 -14.59
N PHE A 165 6.59 -1.91 -13.68
CA PHE A 165 6.08 -3.24 -13.31
C PHE A 165 4.84 -3.17 -12.43
N SER A 166 4.83 -2.27 -11.43
CA SER A 166 3.66 -2.00 -10.59
C SER A 166 2.47 -1.58 -11.43
N LEU A 167 2.68 -0.68 -12.38
CA LEU A 167 1.61 -0.19 -13.26
C LEU A 167 0.98 -1.31 -14.06
N LYS A 168 1.62 -2.44 -14.36
CA LYS A 168 0.93 -3.56 -15.06
C LYS A 168 -0.29 -4.08 -14.30
N ILE A 169 -0.41 -3.79 -13.00
CA ILE A 169 -1.59 -4.10 -12.21
C ILE A 169 -2.81 -3.23 -12.59
N LEU A 170 -2.61 -2.00 -13.09
CA LEU A 170 -3.62 -0.94 -13.28
C LEU A 170 -4.36 -0.95 -14.63
N PRO A 171 -3.70 -1.05 -15.82
CA PRO A 171 -4.38 -1.13 -17.11
C PRO A 171 -5.24 -2.37 -17.23
N GLU A 172 -4.81 -3.50 -16.66
CA GLU A 172 -5.61 -4.72 -16.66
C GLU A 172 -6.87 -4.57 -15.79
N ILE A 173 -6.80 -3.77 -14.72
CA ILE A 173 -7.96 -3.38 -13.91
C ILE A 173 -8.88 -2.43 -14.72
N PHE A 174 -8.31 -1.39 -15.33
CA PHE A 174 -9.08 -0.34 -16.00
C PHE A 174 -9.74 -0.81 -17.30
N LEU A 175 -8.99 -1.48 -18.19
CA LEU A 175 -9.51 -1.99 -19.47
C LEU A 175 -10.59 -3.04 -19.24
N TRP A 176 -10.41 -3.92 -18.25
CA TRP A 176 -11.45 -4.87 -17.89
C TRP A 176 -12.71 -4.19 -17.34
N THR A 177 -12.58 -3.13 -16.54
CA THR A 177 -13.73 -2.36 -16.04
C THR A 177 -14.54 -1.77 -17.19
N ILE A 178 -13.85 -1.19 -18.18
CA ILE A 178 -14.48 -0.62 -19.37
C ILE A 178 -15.17 -1.72 -20.18
N GLU A 179 -14.49 -2.83 -20.46
CA GLU A 179 -15.07 -3.93 -21.23
C GLU A 179 -16.29 -4.56 -20.54
N GLU A 180 -16.23 -4.80 -19.23
CA GLU A 180 -17.36 -5.37 -18.50
C GLU A 180 -18.51 -4.36 -18.41
N GLY A 181 -18.22 -3.08 -18.19
CA GLY A 181 -19.22 -2.01 -18.25
C GLY A 181 -19.88 -1.90 -19.64
N ALA A 182 -19.11 -2.02 -20.72
CA ALA A 182 -19.61 -2.04 -22.10
C ALA A 182 -20.47 -3.29 -22.38
N ARG A 183 -20.08 -4.46 -21.84
CA ARG A 183 -20.88 -5.69 -21.94
C ARG A 183 -22.22 -5.57 -21.20
N TRP A 184 -22.23 -4.93 -20.03
CA TRP A 184 -23.46 -4.70 -19.26
C TRP A 184 -24.39 -3.72 -19.97
N THR A 185 -23.89 -2.58 -20.46
CA THR A 185 -24.70 -1.61 -21.21
C THR A 185 -25.35 -2.25 -22.45
N TRP A 186 -24.59 -3.03 -23.23
CA TRP A 186 -25.12 -3.79 -24.36
C TRP A 186 -26.19 -4.81 -23.97
N LYS A 187 -26.00 -5.52 -22.85
CA LYS A 187 -26.92 -6.56 -22.38
C LYS A 187 -28.24 -6.00 -21.83
N PHE A 188 -28.22 -4.77 -21.32
CA PHE A 188 -29.41 -4.10 -20.77
C PHE A 188 -30.04 -3.10 -21.74
N GLY A 189 -29.55 -3.00 -22.98
CA GLY A 189 -30.16 -2.16 -24.03
C GLY A 189 -30.21 -0.68 -23.67
N LEU A 190 -29.32 -0.22 -22.78
CA LEU A 190 -29.16 1.21 -22.50
C LEU A 190 -28.31 1.81 -23.62
N PRO A 191 -28.71 2.95 -24.20
CA PRO A 191 -28.08 3.54 -25.37
C PRO A 191 -26.60 3.91 -25.16
#